data_AF-A0A7M3BMW5-F1
#
_entry.id   AF-A0A7M3BMW5-F1
#
_cell.length_a   1.000
_cell.length_b   1.000
_cell.length_c   1.000
_cell.angle_alpha   90.00
_cell.angle_beta   90.00
_cell.angle_gamma   90.00
#
_symmetry.space_group_name_H-M   'P 1'
#
loop_
_entity.id
_entity.type
_entity.pdbx_description
1 polymer ?
#
loop_
_entity_poly.entity_id
_entity_poly.type
_entity_poly.pdbx_seq_one_letter_code
_entity_poly.pdbx_strand_id
1 'polypeptide(L)'
;MAKFEISPKLQISRRKFLTSASLGVSGIMLSGCDAFDSQLGVGDGLRSFLEGANGLTWRAQRLLAGDSLAPEFTEADIRQPQRPNGVTAPDDDVYKGLLANNFADWRLEISGLVEKPLSLTREQLM
;
A
#
# COMPACT_ATOMS: atom_id res chain seq x y z
N MET A 1 43.62 -23.28 -51.97
CA MET A 1 43.69 -22.24 -50.93
C MET A 1 42.26 -22.00 -50.44
N ALA A 2 41.85 -22.59 -49.31
CA ALA A 2 40.53 -22.38 -48.72
C ALA A 2 40.70 -22.31 -47.20
N LYS A 3 40.43 -21.13 -46.62
CA LYS A 3 40.42 -20.89 -45.17
C LYS A 3 39.00 -21.18 -44.68
N PHE A 4 38.85 -22.17 -43.80
CA PHE A 4 37.63 -22.35 -43.02
C PHE A 4 37.73 -21.48 -41.77
N GLU A 5 36.87 -20.46 -41.66
CA GLU A 5 36.66 -19.71 -40.42
C GLU A 5 35.67 -20.47 -39.53
N ILE A 6 36.11 -20.83 -38.33
CA ILE A 6 35.28 -21.45 -37.30
C ILE A 6 34.73 -20.33 -36.42
N SER A 7 33.42 -20.06 -36.50
CA SER A 7 32.74 -19.16 -35.56
C SER A 7 32.75 -19.76 -34.15
N PRO A 8 33.17 -19.02 -33.11
CA PRO A 8 33.25 -19.56 -31.77
C PRO A 8 31.85 -19.79 -31.18
N LYS A 9 31.59 -20.99 -30.67
CA LYS A 9 30.39 -21.31 -29.88
C LYS A 9 30.54 -20.67 -28.50
N LEU A 10 29.62 -19.80 -28.09
CA LEU A 10 29.57 -19.29 -26.72
C LEU A 10 29.31 -20.45 -25.74
N GLN A 11 30.30 -20.76 -24.91
CA GLN A 11 30.25 -21.78 -23.86
C GLN A 11 30.20 -21.06 -22.50
N ILE A 12 29.00 -20.89 -21.94
CA ILE A 12 28.82 -20.34 -20.58
C ILE A 12 28.87 -21.50 -19.59
N SER A 13 29.90 -21.53 -18.74
CA SER A 13 30.00 -22.54 -17.68
C SER A 13 29.07 -22.20 -16.51
N ARG A 14 28.61 -23.20 -15.77
CA ARG A 14 27.79 -23.01 -14.55
C ARG A 14 28.41 -22.00 -13.58
N ARG A 15 29.74 -22.05 -13.41
CA ARG A 15 30.49 -21.08 -12.59
C ARG A 15 30.37 -19.67 -13.15
N LYS A 16 30.61 -19.48 -14.46
CA LYS A 16 30.48 -18.17 -15.10
C LYS A 16 29.06 -17.63 -14.99
N PHE A 17 28.06 -18.48 -15.16
CA PHE A 17 26.64 -18.13 -14.99
C PHE A 17 26.32 -17.69 -13.56
N LEU A 18 26.72 -18.48 -12.55
CA LEU A 18 26.47 -18.16 -11.15
C LEU A 18 27.20 -16.89 -10.72
N THR A 19 28.45 -16.70 -11.15
CA THR A 19 29.23 -15.48 -10.88
C THR A 19 28.62 -14.26 -11.57
N SER A 20 28.15 -14.37 -12.82
CA SER A 20 27.47 -13.26 -13.49
C SER A 20 26.13 -12.94 -12.84
N ALA A 21 25.39 -13.97 -12.40
CA ALA A 21 24.10 -13.81 -11.74
C ALA A 21 24.25 -13.12 -10.37
N SER A 22 25.23 -13.52 -9.56
CA SER A 22 25.45 -12.92 -8.23
C SER A 22 25.90 -11.46 -8.32
N LEU A 23 26.73 -11.11 -9.31
CA LEU A 23 27.11 -9.71 -9.57
C LEU A 23 25.90 -8.87 -10.05
N GLY A 24 25.05 -9.43 -10.91
CA GLY A 24 23.82 -8.75 -11.36
C GLY A 24 22.83 -8.48 -10.22
N VAL A 25 22.62 -9.46 -9.33
CA VAL A 25 21.71 -9.32 -8.17
C VAL A 25 22.22 -8.25 -7.19
N SER A 26 23.53 -8.20 -6.95
CA SER A 26 24.12 -7.22 -6.01
C SER A 26 23.98 -5.78 -6.50
N GLY A 27 24.08 -5.55 -7.82
CA GLY A 27 23.88 -4.23 -8.43
C GLY A 27 22.44 -3.73 -8.31
N ILE A 28 21.45 -4.62 -8.47
CA ILE A 28 20.02 -4.31 -8.33
C ILE A 28 19.67 -3.94 -6.87
N MET A 29 20.29 -4.59 -5.89
CA MET A 29 20.06 -4.28 -4.48
C MET A 29 20.61 -2.92 -4.06
N LEU A 30 21.71 -2.46 -4.65
CA LEU A 30 22.32 -1.16 -4.30
C LEU A 30 21.55 0.04 -4.89
N SER A 31 20.90 -0.12 -6.04
CA SER A 31 20.16 0.94 -6.72
C SER A 31 18.75 1.18 -6.18
N GLY A 32 18.25 0.30 -5.31
CA GLY A 32 16.85 0.36 -4.85
C GLY A 32 15.85 0.27 -6.01
N CYS A 33 14.66 0.87 -5.82
CA CYS A 33 13.60 0.89 -6.83
C CYS A 33 13.93 1.71 -8.09
N ASP A 34 14.94 2.59 -8.05
CA ASP A 34 15.31 3.44 -9.19
C ASP A 34 15.79 2.64 -10.40
N ALA A 35 16.35 1.44 -10.20
CA ALA A 35 16.75 0.55 -11.29
C ALA A 35 15.58 0.05 -12.14
N PHE A 36 14.35 0.14 -11.64
CA PHE A 36 13.15 -0.33 -12.32
C PHE A 36 12.19 0.80 -12.68
N ASP A 37 12.49 2.06 -12.33
CA ASP A 37 11.59 3.19 -12.51
C ASP A 37 11.20 3.37 -13.99
N SER A 38 12.16 3.20 -14.91
CA SER A 38 11.92 3.27 -16.36
C SER A 38 11.32 2.01 -17.00
N GLN A 39 11.05 0.97 -16.21
CA GLN A 39 10.55 -0.34 -16.66
C GLN A 39 9.23 -0.72 -15.96
N LEU A 40 8.82 0.08 -14.98
CA LEU A 40 7.55 -0.02 -14.27
C LEU A 40 6.55 1.06 -14.72
N GLY A 41 6.85 1.74 -15.84
CA GLY A 41 5.93 2.64 -16.51
C GLY A 41 4.67 1.91 -16.98
N VAL A 42 3.56 2.64 -17.07
CA VAL A 42 2.31 2.10 -17.59
C VAL A 42 2.53 1.70 -19.06
N GLY A 43 2.33 0.42 -19.37
CA GLY A 43 2.55 -0.15 -20.71
C GLY A 43 3.90 -0.84 -20.91
N ASP A 44 4.82 -0.78 -19.94
CA ASP A 44 6.09 -1.50 -20.02
C ASP A 44 5.93 -3.01 -19.83
N GLY A 45 6.80 -3.77 -20.49
CA GLY A 45 6.74 -5.24 -20.49
C GLY A 45 7.00 -5.88 -19.12
N LEU A 46 7.90 -5.31 -18.31
CA LEU A 46 8.18 -5.81 -16.96
C LEU A 46 6.98 -5.61 -16.03
N ARG A 47 6.38 -4.42 -16.03
CA ARG A 47 5.14 -4.17 -15.31
C ARG A 47 4.02 -5.10 -15.76
N SER A 48 3.81 -5.24 -17.07
CA SER A 48 2.76 -6.11 -17.63
C SER A 48 2.94 -7.57 -17.19
N PHE A 49 4.18 -8.05 -17.11
CA PHE A 49 4.48 -9.38 -16.58
C PHE A 49 4.11 -9.51 -15.09
N LEU A 50 4.52 -8.53 -14.27
CA LEU A 50 4.20 -8.52 -12.83
C LEU A 50 2.69 -8.40 -12.58
N GLU A 51 1.98 -7.61 -13.38
CA GLU A 51 0.51 -7.51 -13.34
C GLU A 51 -0.15 -8.85 -13.62
N GLY A 52 0.46 -9.72 -14.44
CA GLY A 52 0.01 -11.09 -14.65
C GLY A 52 -0.03 -11.94 -13.37
N ALA A 53 0.83 -11.63 -12.39
CA ALA A 53 0.82 -12.30 -11.09
C ALA A 53 -0.46 -12.01 -10.29
N ASN A 54 -1.15 -10.90 -10.55
CA ASN A 54 -2.46 -10.61 -9.95
C ASN A 54 -3.49 -11.67 -10.35
N GLY A 55 -3.50 -12.08 -11.63
CA GLY A 55 -4.42 -13.11 -12.13
C GLY A 55 -4.14 -14.48 -11.53
N LEU A 56 -2.85 -14.84 -11.38
CA LEU A 56 -2.45 -16.07 -10.71
C LEU A 56 -2.88 -16.07 -9.23
N THR A 57 -2.60 -14.98 -8.52
CA THR A 57 -2.96 -14.82 -7.11
C THR A 57 -4.47 -14.88 -6.92
N TRP A 58 -5.24 -14.19 -7.75
CA TRP A 58 -6.69 -14.21 -7.72
C TRP A 58 -7.24 -15.63 -7.90
N ARG A 59 -6.72 -16.38 -8.88
CA ARG A 59 -7.13 -17.78 -9.11
C ARG A 59 -6.75 -18.70 -7.95
N ALA A 60 -5.55 -18.52 -7.39
CA ALA A 60 -5.11 -19.31 -6.24
C ALA A 60 -5.97 -19.04 -5.01
N GLN A 61 -6.28 -17.77 -4.72
CA GLN A 61 -7.19 -17.38 -3.65
C GLN A 61 -8.59 -17.97 -3.85
N ARG A 62 -9.14 -17.84 -5.06
CA ARG A 62 -10.44 -18.41 -5.46
C ARG A 62 -10.49 -19.93 -5.27
N LEU A 63 -9.41 -20.63 -5.65
CA LEU A 63 -9.28 -22.08 -5.53
C LEU A 63 -9.21 -22.54 -4.06
N LEU A 64 -8.46 -21.82 -3.23
CA LEU A 64 -8.24 -22.19 -1.82
C LEU A 64 -9.36 -21.73 -0.89
N ALA A 65 -9.90 -20.53 -1.10
CA ALA A 65 -10.85 -19.89 -0.20
C ALA A 65 -12.32 -19.98 -0.66
N GLY A 66 -12.59 -20.31 -1.94
CA GLY A 66 -13.96 -20.37 -2.44
C GLY A 66 -14.64 -18.98 -2.52
N ASP A 67 -15.90 -18.91 -3.02
CA ASP A 67 -16.62 -17.64 -3.36
C ASP A 67 -17.39 -17.17 -2.13
N SER A 68 -16.77 -17.31 -0.96
CA SER A 68 -17.45 -16.96 0.28
C SER A 68 -17.66 -15.45 0.32
N LEU A 69 -18.91 -15.03 0.49
CA LEU A 69 -19.22 -13.66 0.89
C LEU A 69 -18.57 -13.36 2.24
N ALA A 70 -18.33 -12.08 2.50
CA ALA A 70 -17.92 -11.64 3.83
C ALA A 70 -18.97 -12.10 4.87
N PRO A 71 -18.56 -12.58 6.06
CA PRO A 71 -19.51 -12.94 7.10
C PRO A 71 -20.40 -11.76 7.48
N GLU A 72 -21.70 -12.01 7.63
CA GLU A 72 -22.64 -11.05 8.21
C GLU A 72 -22.66 -11.21 9.73
N PHE A 73 -22.71 -10.09 10.43
CA PHE A 73 -22.67 -10.03 11.88
C PHE A 73 -23.95 -9.41 12.41
N THR A 74 -24.46 -9.97 13.51
CA THR A 74 -25.65 -9.47 14.20
C THR A 74 -25.29 -8.31 15.12
N GLU A 75 -26.29 -7.59 15.64
CA GLU A 75 -26.07 -6.54 16.64
C GLU A 75 -25.35 -7.07 17.90
N ALA A 76 -25.56 -8.34 18.25
CA ALA A 76 -24.89 -8.99 19.38
C ALA A 76 -23.38 -9.21 19.16
N ASP A 77 -22.93 -9.18 17.90
CA ASP A 77 -21.51 -9.32 17.53
C ASP A 77 -20.77 -7.97 17.55
N ILE A 78 -21.48 -6.86 17.76
CA ILE A 78 -20.86 -5.54 17.93
C ILE A 78 -20.00 -5.56 19.19
N ARG A 79 -18.70 -5.35 19.00
CA ARG A 79 -17.73 -5.38 20.08
C ARG A 79 -17.98 -4.23 21.06
N GLN A 80 -18.37 -4.57 22.29
CA GLN A 80 -18.51 -3.62 23.39
C GLN A 80 -17.39 -3.80 24.42
N PRO A 81 -16.72 -2.73 24.89
CA PRO A 81 -16.71 -1.35 24.37
C PRO A 81 -15.78 -1.19 23.15
N GLN A 82 -16.13 -0.27 22.25
CA GLN A 82 -15.23 0.18 21.18
C GLN A 82 -13.96 0.75 21.82
N ARG A 83 -12.80 0.14 21.52
CA ARG A 83 -11.54 0.66 22.06
C ARG A 83 -11.14 1.91 21.25
N PRO A 84 -11.03 3.07 21.90
CA PRO A 84 -10.57 4.27 21.22
C PRO A 84 -9.11 4.13 20.81
N ASN A 85 -8.77 4.71 19.66
CA ASN A 85 -7.38 4.76 19.21
C ASN A 85 -6.66 5.92 19.91
N GLY A 86 -5.50 5.65 20.51
CA GLY A 86 -4.66 6.70 21.10
C GLY A 86 -5.14 7.19 22.46
N VAL A 87 -5.18 8.52 22.64
CA VAL A 87 -5.46 9.20 23.92
C VAL A 87 -6.92 9.62 23.99
N THR A 88 -7.63 9.17 25.02
CA THR A 88 -9.07 9.43 25.21
C THR A 88 -9.39 10.68 26.01
N ALA A 89 -8.48 11.05 26.90
CA ALA A 89 -8.57 12.23 27.75
C ALA A 89 -7.20 12.91 27.73
N PRO A 90 -6.91 13.71 26.69
CA PRO A 90 -5.65 14.44 26.59
C PRO A 90 -5.46 15.36 27.81
N ASP A 91 -4.23 15.41 28.31
CA ASP A 91 -3.84 16.29 29.42
C ASP A 91 -3.52 17.70 28.91
N ASP A 92 -4.48 18.30 28.22
CA ASP A 92 -4.38 19.63 27.59
C ASP A 92 -5.46 20.56 28.16
N ASP A 93 -5.10 21.83 28.39
CA ASP A 93 -5.97 22.80 29.05
C ASP A 93 -7.20 23.16 28.20
N VAL A 94 -7.08 23.15 26.87
CA VAL A 94 -8.22 23.38 25.95
C VAL A 94 -9.21 22.24 26.09
N TYR A 95 -8.75 20.99 26.03
CA TYR A 95 -9.60 19.82 26.20
C TYR A 95 -10.29 19.84 27.58
N LYS A 96 -9.54 20.10 28.66
CA LYS A 96 -10.10 20.16 30.02
C LYS A 96 -11.14 21.27 30.16
N GLY A 97 -10.89 22.45 29.57
CA GLY A 97 -11.84 23.56 29.57
C GLY A 97 -13.14 23.19 28.85
N LEU A 98 -13.04 22.60 27.65
CA LEU A 98 -14.21 22.12 26.91
C LEU A 98 -14.95 21.03 27.68
N LEU A 99 -14.24 20.05 28.25
CA LEU A 99 -14.82 18.97 29.04
C LEU A 99 -15.58 19.52 30.26
N ALA A 100 -15.01 20.49 30.97
CA ALA A 100 -15.63 21.12 32.13
C ALA A 100 -16.95 21.84 31.78
N ASN A 101 -17.07 22.38 30.56
CA ASN A 101 -18.30 23.01 30.08
C ASN A 101 -19.12 22.09 29.15
N ASN A 102 -18.98 20.76 29.29
CA ASN A 102 -19.68 19.77 28.46
C ASN A 102 -19.64 20.09 26.96
N PHE A 103 -18.51 20.58 26.46
CA PHE A 103 -18.25 20.97 25.08
C PHE A 103 -19.22 22.02 24.50
N ALA A 104 -19.91 22.82 25.32
CA ALA A 104 -20.83 23.85 24.84
C ALA A 104 -20.12 24.93 23.98
N ASP A 105 -18.85 25.22 24.31
CA ASP A 105 -18.03 26.16 23.56
C ASP A 105 -17.32 25.54 22.35
N TRP A 106 -17.44 24.22 22.14
CA TRP A 106 -16.82 23.56 21.01
C TRP A 106 -17.47 24.01 19.69
N ARG A 107 -16.64 24.15 18.65
CA ARG A 107 -17.05 24.54 17.30
C ARG A 107 -16.44 23.62 16.26
N LEU A 108 -17.23 23.28 15.24
CA LEU A 108 -16.75 22.66 14.01
C LEU A 108 -16.46 23.74 12.98
N GLU A 109 -15.18 23.92 12.66
CA GLU A 109 -14.75 24.83 11.60
C GLU A 109 -14.78 24.13 10.23
N ILE A 110 -15.66 24.59 9.34
CA ILE A 110 -15.74 24.16 7.94
C ILE A 110 -15.00 25.21 7.09
N SER A 111 -13.86 24.82 6.53
CA SER A 111 -12.95 25.69 5.79
C SER A 111 -12.36 24.99 4.56
N GLY A 112 -11.55 25.71 3.76
CA GLY A 112 -10.92 25.20 2.55
C GLY A 112 -11.64 25.60 1.27
N LEU A 113 -11.72 24.69 0.28
CA LEU A 113 -12.39 24.92 -1.00
C LEU A 113 -13.91 24.73 -0.88
N VAL A 114 -14.53 25.59 -0.08
CA VAL A 114 -15.97 25.63 0.14
C VAL A 114 -16.51 26.99 -0.30
N GLU A 115 -17.74 27.01 -0.81
CA GLU A 115 -18.37 28.26 -1.23
C GLU A 115 -18.61 29.21 -0.04
N LYS A 116 -18.98 28.67 1.12
CA LYS A 116 -19.26 29.43 2.35
C LYS A 116 -18.61 28.73 3.55
N PRO A 117 -17.52 29.30 4.11
CA PRO A 117 -16.96 28.83 5.37
C PRO A 117 -17.97 28.98 6.51
N LEU A 118 -17.95 28.05 7.47
CA LEU A 118 -18.86 28.01 8.60
C LEU A 118 -18.14 27.64 9.89
N SER A 119 -18.62 28.16 11.01
CA SER A 119 -18.27 27.72 12.35
C SER A 119 -19.57 27.27 13.03
N LEU A 120 -19.71 25.96 13.24
CA LEU A 120 -20.96 25.37 13.75
C LEU A 120 -20.83 25.01 15.23
N THR A 121 -21.82 25.38 16.04
CA THR A 121 -21.91 24.94 17.44
C THR A 121 -22.35 23.49 17.52
N ARG A 122 -22.11 22.84 18.68
CA ARG A 122 -22.61 21.49 18.92
C ARG A 122 -24.14 21.42 18.84
N GLU A 123 -24.87 22.44 19.33
CA GLU A 123 -26.34 22.44 19.22
C GLU A 123 -26.83 22.50 17.78
N GLN A 124 -26.07 23.08 16.85
CA GLN A 124 -26.46 23.13 15.44
C GLN A 124 -26.28 21.78 14.72
N LEU A 125 -25.61 20.81 15.34
CA LEU A 125 -25.34 19.49 14.76
C LEU A 125 -26.26 18.38 15.30
N MET A 126 -26.99 18.63 16.38
CA MET A 126 -27.93 17.69 17.00
C MET A 126 -29.38 18.05 16.65
#